data_AF-A0A857DDA0-F1
#
_entry.id   AF-A0A857DDA0-F1
#
_cell.length_a   1.000
_cell.length_b   1.000
_cell.length_c   1.000
_cell.angle_alpha   90.00
_cell.angle_beta   90.00
_cell.angle_gamma   90.00
#
_symmetry.space_group_name_H-M   'P 1'
#
loop_
_entity.id
_entity.type
_entity.pdbx_description
1 polymer ?
#
loop_
_entity_poly.entity_id
_entity_poly.type
_entity_poly.pdbx_seq_one_letter_code
_entity_poly.pdbx_strand_id
1 'polypeptide(L)'
;MNKIKITKRLLLASAISMPLTLFSCTYAPKKTKTIEPTKPKQTNSSSKTKNQNNKDKKQTSINDKTNEPNESNNETNTKLNKINLFKQEIQESSINNQIKNQILNNDNLINLLIDQKNNFAKYEQGNSEIEWLYVNTQDINWLNQKNKAKFPNLKYIIAPNLIRIDNVNSCKELKYGYFPKVTYLRDNIFTNSKLVNIDFVELEHIGNNAFARTPLESITAPKLKKIGLFAFLWTKHLSNVNFPKLEEIESAAFSDSNICEISALSLVKIGDFAFQNTKLTNVSFPKLKEIGNMAFKYSLLSTINAPLLSKIGDKAFFKCPNEAQIKQQFDIA
;
A
#
# COMPACT_ATOMS: atom_id res chain seq x y z
N MET A 1 10.89 4.81 -55.16
CA MET A 1 11.80 4.33 -54.09
C MET A 1 12.02 5.51 -53.15
N ASN A 2 11.78 5.53 -51.83
CA ASN A 2 11.31 4.57 -50.84
C ASN A 2 10.45 5.34 -49.81
N LYS A 3 9.30 4.78 -49.43
CA LYS A 3 8.47 5.25 -48.32
C LYS A 3 9.14 4.84 -46.99
N ILE A 4 9.50 5.79 -46.14
CA ILE A 4 9.93 5.54 -44.77
C ILE A 4 8.69 5.58 -43.86
N LYS A 5 8.34 4.42 -43.30
CA LYS A 5 7.26 4.24 -42.33
C LYS A 5 7.66 4.88 -40.99
N ILE A 6 6.86 5.84 -40.52
CA ILE A 6 6.91 6.33 -39.13
C ILE A 6 6.01 5.43 -38.30
N THR A 7 6.58 4.54 -37.51
CA THR A 7 5.87 3.77 -36.48
C THR A 7 5.84 4.57 -35.18
N LYS A 8 4.65 5.05 -34.79
CA LYS A 8 4.34 5.55 -33.44
C LYS A 8 4.67 4.46 -32.42
N ARG A 9 5.71 4.67 -31.60
CA ARG A 9 5.93 3.89 -30.37
C ARG A 9 5.22 4.60 -29.23
N LEU A 10 4.17 3.95 -28.75
CA LEU A 10 3.43 4.28 -27.54
C LEU A 10 4.42 4.27 -26.35
N LEU A 11 4.65 5.42 -25.72
CA LEU A 11 5.37 5.50 -24.45
C LEU A 11 4.45 4.96 -23.35
N LEU A 12 4.58 3.68 -23.03
CA LEU A 12 4.11 3.12 -21.78
C LEU A 12 5.00 3.70 -20.66
N ALA A 13 4.43 4.58 -19.84
CA ALA A 13 5.02 5.00 -18.58
C ALA A 13 5.01 3.80 -17.63
N SER A 14 6.09 3.01 -17.63
CA SER A 14 6.35 2.07 -16.56
C SER A 14 6.70 2.87 -15.32
N ALA A 15 5.77 2.97 -14.37
CA ALA A 15 6.08 3.34 -13.01
C ALA A 15 7.07 2.30 -12.49
N ILE A 16 8.34 2.69 -12.41
CA ILE A 16 9.37 1.88 -11.78
C ILE A 16 9.01 1.85 -10.30
N SER A 17 8.35 0.77 -9.88
CA SER A 17 8.29 0.38 -8.49
C SER A 17 9.72 0.08 -8.06
N MET A 18 10.40 1.07 -7.50
CA MET A 18 11.62 0.80 -6.74
C MET A 18 11.25 -0.21 -5.64
N PRO A 19 12.04 -1.27 -5.42
CA PRO A 19 11.81 -2.14 -4.29
C PRO A 19 11.92 -1.29 -3.03
N LEU A 20 10.94 -1.40 -2.12
CA LEU A 20 11.10 -0.98 -0.72
C LEU A 20 12.27 -1.79 -0.18
N THR A 21 13.48 -1.24 -0.27
CA THR A 21 14.60 -1.72 0.54
C THR A 21 14.22 -1.44 1.97
N LEU A 22 14.00 -2.51 2.75
CA LEU A 22 13.90 -2.46 4.20
C LEU A 22 15.23 -1.94 4.76
N PHE A 23 15.45 -0.64 4.71
CA PHE A 23 16.44 0.01 5.56
C PHE A 23 15.81 0.06 6.95
N SER A 24 16.27 -0.85 7.81
CA SER A 24 16.10 -0.68 9.25
C SER A 24 16.71 0.67 9.62
N CYS A 25 16.04 1.45 10.48
CA CYS A 25 16.58 2.70 11.03
C CYS A 25 17.83 2.36 11.89
N THR A 26 18.92 2.01 11.24
CA THR A 26 20.21 1.73 11.85
C THR A 26 20.98 3.03 11.85
N TYR A 27 21.06 3.63 13.02
CA TYR A 27 22.10 4.60 13.29
C TYR A 27 23.44 3.85 13.21
N ALA A 28 24.15 3.96 12.10
CA ALA A 28 25.48 3.37 11.93
C ALA A 28 26.55 4.40 12.37
N PRO A 29 27.20 4.24 13.54
CA PRO A 29 28.42 5.00 13.81
C PRO A 29 29.50 4.53 12.84
N LYS A 30 30.23 5.49 12.26
CA LYS A 30 31.34 5.25 11.32
C LYS A 30 32.29 4.15 11.85
N LYS A 31 32.45 3.07 11.10
CA LYS A 31 33.63 2.18 11.20
C LYS A 31 34.21 1.88 9.83
N THR A 32 35.53 1.86 9.86
CA THR A 32 36.54 1.81 8.80
C THR A 32 36.55 0.51 7.99
N LYS A 33 36.99 0.64 6.74
CA LYS A 33 37.17 -0.42 5.73
C LYS A 33 38.00 -1.61 6.26
N THR A 34 37.51 -2.82 6.00
CA THR A 34 38.36 -3.98 5.72
C THR A 34 37.72 -4.81 4.61
N ILE A 35 38.57 -5.21 3.67
CA ILE A 35 38.28 -5.91 2.41
C ILE A 35 38.40 -7.40 2.69
N GLU A 36 37.46 -8.21 2.17
CA GLU A 36 37.70 -9.66 1.98
C GLU A 36 37.40 -10.08 0.53
N PRO A 37 38.13 -11.09 0.00
CA PRO A 37 38.19 -11.38 -1.42
C PRO A 37 37.25 -12.51 -1.87
N THR A 38 36.84 -12.40 -3.14
CA THR A 38 36.05 -13.33 -3.97
C THR A 38 36.78 -14.62 -4.38
N LYS A 39 36.03 -15.72 -4.61
CA LYS A 39 36.02 -16.63 -5.81
C LYS A 39 35.34 -18.00 -5.49
N PRO A 40 35.05 -18.90 -6.47
CA PRO A 40 34.15 -18.75 -7.62
C PRO A 40 33.22 -19.99 -7.84
N LYS A 41 32.37 -19.91 -8.88
CA LYS A 41 31.48 -20.95 -9.43
C LYS A 41 32.20 -22.23 -9.89
N GLN A 42 31.51 -23.36 -9.82
CA GLN A 42 31.67 -24.48 -10.76
C GLN A 42 30.31 -25.03 -11.22
N THR A 43 30.37 -25.53 -12.45
CA THR A 43 29.32 -25.90 -13.40
C THR A 43 29.12 -27.42 -13.49
N ASN A 44 28.20 -27.81 -14.39
CA ASN A 44 28.03 -29.10 -15.08
C ASN A 44 26.97 -30.03 -14.46
N SER A 45 26.21 -30.83 -15.20
CA SER A 45 25.79 -30.89 -16.62
C SER A 45 24.98 -32.19 -16.80
N SER A 46 24.01 -32.19 -17.73
CA SER A 46 23.44 -33.36 -18.43
C SER A 46 22.58 -34.32 -17.57
N SER A 47 21.59 -35.07 -18.08
CA SER A 47 21.38 -35.59 -19.43
C SER A 47 19.89 -35.96 -19.68
N LYS A 48 19.61 -36.23 -20.96
CA LYS A 48 18.33 -36.54 -21.63
C LYS A 48 17.73 -37.89 -21.21
N THR A 49 16.42 -38.04 -21.43
CA THR A 49 15.86 -39.11 -22.30
C THR A 49 14.46 -38.78 -22.81
N LYS A 50 14.24 -39.11 -24.09
CA LYS A 50 12.98 -39.10 -24.84
C LYS A 50 12.15 -40.34 -24.47
N ASN A 51 10.83 -40.27 -24.64
CA ASN A 51 10.14 -41.33 -25.40
C ASN A 51 8.83 -40.85 -26.03
N GLN A 52 8.70 -41.15 -27.33
CA GLN A 52 7.49 -41.09 -28.16
C GLN A 52 6.71 -42.41 -28.00
N ASN A 53 5.38 -42.35 -28.12
CA ASN A 53 4.56 -43.09 -29.10
C ASN A 53 3.08 -42.90 -28.73
N ASN A 54 2.19 -42.33 -29.56
CA ASN A 54 1.67 -42.66 -30.90
C ASN A 54 0.37 -43.50 -30.84
N LYS A 55 -0.60 -43.05 -31.66
CA LYS A 55 -1.68 -43.78 -32.35
C LYS A 55 -3.13 -43.83 -31.81
N ASP A 56 -3.96 -43.19 -32.63
CA ASP A 56 -5.16 -43.70 -33.32
C ASP A 56 -6.46 -43.94 -32.54
N LYS A 57 -7.52 -43.20 -32.92
CA LYS A 57 -8.69 -43.78 -33.59
C LYS A 57 -9.71 -42.78 -34.14
N LYS A 58 -9.90 -42.90 -35.45
CA LYS A 58 -11.15 -42.92 -36.25
C LYS A 58 -12.32 -42.01 -35.86
N GLN A 59 -12.52 -41.09 -36.79
CA GLN A 59 -13.68 -40.34 -37.21
C GLN A 59 -14.82 -41.27 -37.68
N THR A 60 -16.03 -41.10 -37.13
CA THR A 60 -17.30 -41.44 -37.78
C THR A 60 -18.38 -40.44 -37.34
N SER A 61 -19.01 -39.85 -38.34
CA SER A 61 -20.07 -38.84 -38.35
C SER A 61 -21.45 -39.41 -38.01
N ILE A 62 -22.24 -38.69 -37.20
CA ILE A 62 -23.71 -38.62 -37.29
C ILE A 62 -24.15 -37.19 -36.96
N ASN A 63 -25.00 -36.64 -37.84
CA ASN A 63 -25.57 -35.29 -37.83
C ASN A 63 -26.72 -35.11 -36.82
N ASP A 64 -27.02 -33.82 -36.63
CA ASP A 64 -28.29 -33.21 -36.18
C ASP A 64 -28.62 -33.21 -34.68
N LYS A 65 -28.46 -32.03 -34.07
CA LYS A 65 -29.55 -31.24 -33.46
C LYS A 65 -29.05 -29.90 -32.89
N THR A 66 -29.71 -28.83 -33.34
CA THR A 66 -30.00 -27.57 -32.62
C THR A 66 -28.83 -26.84 -31.93
N ASN A 67 -28.27 -25.83 -32.61
CA ASN A 67 -27.55 -24.74 -31.94
C ASN A 67 -28.58 -23.80 -31.27
N GLU A 68 -29.02 -24.17 -30.08
CA GLU A 68 -29.34 -23.16 -29.06
C GLU A 68 -28.02 -22.70 -28.44
N PRO A 69 -27.82 -21.39 -28.13
CA PRO A 69 -26.63 -20.98 -27.40
C PRO A 69 -26.72 -21.59 -26.00
N ASN A 70 -25.91 -22.62 -25.74
CA ASN A 70 -25.77 -23.27 -24.43
C ASN A 70 -25.57 -22.20 -23.34
N GLU A 71 -26.62 -21.90 -22.56
CA GLU A 71 -26.57 -21.00 -21.41
C GLU A 71 -25.48 -21.44 -20.41
N SER A 72 -25.27 -22.76 -20.27
CA SER A 72 -24.21 -23.31 -19.40
C SER A 72 -22.79 -22.98 -19.85
N ASN A 73 -22.54 -22.84 -21.17
CA ASN A 73 -21.23 -22.45 -21.70
C ASN A 73 -20.97 -20.94 -21.48
N ASN A 74 -22.01 -20.10 -21.56
CA ASN A 74 -21.90 -18.67 -21.29
C ASN A 74 -21.69 -18.38 -19.79
N GLU A 75 -22.38 -19.08 -18.89
CA GLU A 75 -22.17 -18.96 -17.45
C GLU A 75 -20.77 -19.42 -17.02
N THR A 76 -20.31 -20.55 -17.56
CA THR A 76 -18.97 -21.10 -17.27
C THR A 76 -17.87 -20.15 -17.73
N ASN A 77 -17.99 -19.58 -18.94
CA ASN A 77 -17.06 -18.58 -19.46
C ASN A 77 -17.05 -17.29 -18.63
N THR A 78 -18.23 -16.82 -18.20
CA THR A 78 -18.37 -15.63 -17.35
C THR A 78 -17.75 -15.85 -15.97
N LYS A 79 -17.91 -17.04 -15.41
CA LYS A 79 -17.32 -17.44 -14.12
C LYS A 79 -15.78 -17.49 -14.19
N LEU A 80 -15.23 -18.09 -15.25
CA LEU A 80 -13.78 -18.17 -15.46
C LEU A 80 -13.15 -16.78 -15.64
N ASN A 81 -13.81 -15.89 -16.38
CA ASN A 81 -13.34 -14.50 -16.57
C ASN A 81 -13.28 -13.72 -15.24
N LYS A 82 -14.29 -13.87 -14.37
CA LYS A 82 -14.29 -13.24 -13.04
C LYS A 82 -13.18 -13.78 -12.13
N ILE A 83 -12.90 -15.08 -12.18
CA ILE A 83 -11.79 -15.70 -11.43
C ILE A 83 -10.44 -15.15 -11.91
N ASN A 84 -10.26 -14.99 -13.22
CA ASN A 84 -9.02 -14.42 -13.77
C ASN A 84 -8.83 -12.96 -13.36
N LEU A 85 -9.91 -12.17 -13.38
CA LEU A 85 -9.89 -10.78 -12.89
C LEU A 85 -9.52 -10.71 -11.40
N PHE A 86 -10.14 -11.57 -10.57
CA PHE A 86 -9.80 -11.68 -9.15
C PHE A 86 -8.30 -12.02 -8.95
N LYS A 87 -7.78 -13.02 -9.66
CA LYS A 87 -6.36 -13.40 -9.56
C LYS A 87 -5.46 -12.24 -9.96
N GLN A 88 -5.81 -11.49 -10.99
CA GLN A 88 -5.08 -10.29 -11.41
C GLN A 88 -5.09 -9.20 -10.33
N GLU A 89 -6.25 -8.87 -9.76
CA GLU A 89 -6.37 -7.85 -8.70
C GLU A 89 -5.59 -8.25 -7.43
N ILE A 90 -5.60 -9.53 -7.05
CA ILE A 90 -4.79 -10.04 -5.95
C ILE A 90 -3.29 -9.91 -6.27
N GLN A 91 -2.88 -10.23 -7.50
CA GLN A 91 -1.49 -10.07 -7.91
C GLN A 91 -1.04 -8.61 -7.88
N GLU A 92 -1.91 -7.67 -8.27
CA GLU A 92 -1.66 -6.23 -8.28
C GLU A 92 -1.68 -5.58 -6.88
N SER A 93 -2.37 -6.17 -5.89
CA SER A 93 -2.39 -5.64 -4.51
C SER A 93 -1.01 -5.65 -3.84
N SER A 94 -0.75 -4.82 -2.82
CA SER A 94 0.53 -4.87 -2.07
C SER A 94 0.47 -5.86 -0.90
N ILE A 95 -0.55 -6.72 -0.85
CA ILE A 95 -0.68 -7.76 0.17
C ILE A 95 0.57 -8.67 0.12
N ASN A 96 1.05 -9.12 1.29
CA ASN A 96 2.24 -9.97 1.35
C ASN A 96 2.09 -11.23 0.49
N ASN A 97 3.16 -11.61 -0.24
CA ASN A 97 3.21 -12.77 -1.14
C ASN A 97 2.79 -14.08 -0.48
N GLN A 98 3.08 -14.29 0.81
CA GLN A 98 2.61 -15.47 1.54
C GLN A 98 1.09 -15.60 1.49
N ILE A 99 0.38 -14.48 1.59
CA ILE A 99 -1.08 -14.41 1.66
C ILE A 99 -1.69 -14.35 0.27
N LYS A 100 -1.05 -13.63 -0.65
CA LYS A 100 -1.38 -13.77 -2.08
C LYS A 100 -1.34 -15.24 -2.49
N ASN A 101 -0.30 -15.97 -2.10
CA ASN A 101 -0.18 -17.40 -2.40
C ASN A 101 -1.24 -18.22 -1.68
N GLN A 102 -1.56 -17.93 -0.41
CA GLN A 102 -2.67 -18.60 0.29
C GLN A 102 -4.03 -18.36 -0.39
N ILE A 103 -4.28 -17.15 -0.89
CA ILE A 103 -5.51 -16.79 -1.59
C ILE A 103 -5.54 -17.44 -2.97
N LEU A 104 -4.45 -17.35 -3.74
CA LEU A 104 -4.35 -17.82 -5.12
C LEU A 104 -4.29 -19.35 -5.23
N ASN A 105 -3.73 -20.04 -4.23
CA ASN A 105 -3.61 -21.51 -4.18
C ASN A 105 -4.82 -22.17 -3.50
N ASN A 106 -5.89 -21.42 -3.20
CA ASN A 106 -7.08 -21.97 -2.58
C ASN A 106 -8.00 -22.61 -3.65
N ASP A 107 -7.97 -23.94 -3.76
CA ASP A 107 -8.74 -24.68 -4.78
C ASP A 107 -10.26 -24.49 -4.66
N ASN A 108 -10.77 -23.99 -3.54
CA ASN A 108 -12.20 -23.70 -3.31
C ASN A 108 -12.66 -22.31 -3.82
N LEU A 109 -11.78 -21.53 -4.45
CA LEU A 109 -12.09 -20.21 -5.04
C LEU A 109 -13.33 -20.21 -5.96
N ILE A 110 -13.61 -21.34 -6.63
CA ILE A 110 -14.75 -21.52 -7.56
C ILE A 110 -16.11 -21.49 -6.85
N ASN A 111 -16.18 -21.92 -5.58
CA ASN A 111 -17.39 -21.92 -4.76
C ASN A 111 -17.55 -20.61 -3.98
N LEU A 112 -16.43 -19.90 -3.78
CA LEU A 112 -16.36 -18.70 -2.99
C LEU A 112 -17.04 -17.49 -3.62
N LEU A 113 -17.16 -17.40 -4.96
CA LEU A 113 -17.36 -16.13 -5.68
C LEU A 113 -18.79 -15.85 -6.20
N ILE A 114 -19.82 -16.64 -5.85
CA ILE A 114 -21.17 -16.45 -6.41
C ILE A 114 -22.23 -16.44 -5.29
N ASP A 115 -22.30 -15.33 -4.53
CA ASP A 115 -23.61 -14.81 -4.16
C ASP A 115 -23.99 -13.78 -5.23
N GLN A 116 -24.95 -14.13 -6.08
CA GLN A 116 -25.38 -13.38 -7.25
C GLN A 116 -25.82 -11.93 -6.95
N LYS A 117 -25.96 -11.55 -5.68
CA LYS A 117 -26.30 -10.18 -5.29
C LYS A 117 -25.12 -9.28 -4.90
N ASN A 118 -23.98 -9.80 -4.44
CA ASN A 118 -22.98 -8.95 -3.75
C ASN A 118 -21.47 -9.27 -3.93
N ASN A 119 -21.06 -10.21 -4.79
CA ASN A 119 -19.63 -10.49 -5.08
C ASN A 119 -18.76 -10.64 -3.79
N PHE A 120 -19.16 -11.50 -2.85
CA PHE A 120 -18.35 -11.84 -1.69
C PHE A 120 -17.57 -13.12 -1.94
N ALA A 121 -16.37 -13.23 -1.37
CA ALA A 121 -15.60 -14.47 -1.27
C ALA A 121 -15.05 -14.58 0.17
N LYS A 122 -15.33 -15.70 0.85
CA LYS A 122 -14.90 -15.99 2.24
C LYS A 122 -14.22 -17.36 2.32
N TYR A 123 -13.10 -17.48 3.01
CA TYR A 123 -12.57 -18.79 3.42
C TYR A 123 -13.09 -19.14 4.81
N GLU A 124 -13.58 -20.37 4.99
CA GLU A 124 -14.00 -20.92 6.28
C GLU A 124 -13.09 -22.10 6.63
N GLN A 125 -12.37 -21.99 7.75
CA GLN A 125 -11.62 -23.10 8.34
C GLN A 125 -12.40 -23.55 9.58
N GLY A 126 -13.18 -24.63 9.49
CA GLY A 126 -14.08 -25.05 10.59
C GLY A 126 -15.19 -24.03 10.88
N ASN A 127 -15.82 -24.10 12.06
CA ASN A 127 -17.03 -23.37 12.49
C ASN A 127 -16.90 -21.81 12.47
N SER A 128 -16.82 -21.22 11.28
CA SER A 128 -17.34 -19.89 10.94
C SER A 128 -16.53 -18.66 11.37
N GLU A 129 -15.22 -18.60 11.10
CA GLU A 129 -14.44 -17.36 11.24
C GLU A 129 -13.84 -16.92 9.90
N ILE A 130 -14.41 -15.85 9.30
CA ILE A 130 -13.96 -15.29 8.02
C ILE A 130 -12.68 -14.49 8.26
N GLU A 131 -11.54 -15.01 7.82
CA GLU A 131 -10.25 -14.33 8.00
C GLU A 131 -9.91 -13.33 6.89
N TRP A 132 -10.41 -13.54 5.67
CA TRP A 132 -10.24 -12.62 4.54
C TRP A 132 -11.55 -12.41 3.79
N LEU A 133 -11.69 -11.22 3.20
CA LEU A 133 -12.87 -10.81 2.49
C LEU A 133 -12.52 -10.06 1.22
N TYR A 134 -13.05 -10.53 0.10
CA TYR A 134 -13.03 -9.80 -1.18
C TYR A 134 -14.40 -9.18 -1.44
N VAL A 135 -14.40 -7.91 -1.83
CA VAL A 135 -15.62 -7.12 -2.09
C VAL A 135 -15.46 -6.33 -3.38
N ASN A 136 -16.09 -6.82 -4.45
CA ASN A 136 -16.07 -6.13 -5.75
C ASN A 136 -17.37 -5.35 -5.97
N THR A 137 -17.56 -4.30 -5.16
CA THR A 137 -18.65 -3.33 -5.30
C THR A 137 -18.18 -1.93 -4.93
N GLN A 138 -18.87 -0.92 -5.49
CA GLN A 138 -18.77 0.47 -5.03
C GLN A 138 -19.66 0.74 -3.80
N ASP A 139 -20.62 -0.16 -3.52
CA ASP A 139 -21.50 -0.03 -2.35
C ASP A 139 -20.67 -0.02 -1.08
N ILE A 140 -20.96 0.95 -0.23
CA ILE A 140 -20.30 1.25 1.05
C ILE A 140 -21.01 0.58 2.23
N ASN A 141 -22.22 0.09 2.00
CA ASN A 141 -23.12 -0.41 3.04
C ASN A 141 -22.86 -1.86 3.46
N TRP A 142 -21.98 -2.59 2.79
CA TRP A 142 -21.68 -3.97 3.18
C TRP A 142 -21.03 -4.06 4.59
N LEU A 143 -20.39 -2.98 5.06
CA LEU A 143 -19.86 -2.81 6.42
C LEU A 143 -20.83 -2.11 7.41
N ASN A 144 -22.09 -1.89 7.04
CA ASN A 144 -23.03 -1.14 7.87
C ASN A 144 -23.40 -1.85 9.19
N GLN A 145 -24.05 -1.11 10.10
CA GLN A 145 -24.33 -1.55 11.48
C GLN A 145 -25.14 -2.86 11.59
N LYS A 146 -25.88 -3.28 10.55
CA LYS A 146 -26.60 -4.58 10.54
C LYS A 146 -25.65 -5.79 10.47
N ASN A 147 -24.37 -5.57 10.12
CA ASN A 147 -23.34 -6.58 10.01
C ASN A 147 -22.27 -6.51 11.13
N LYS A 148 -22.51 -5.75 12.21
CA LYS A 148 -21.56 -5.53 13.33
C LYS A 148 -20.95 -6.82 13.92
N ALA A 149 -21.65 -7.95 13.80
CA ALA A 149 -21.24 -9.26 14.31
C ALA A 149 -20.68 -10.22 13.24
N LYS A 150 -20.57 -9.83 11.96
CA LYS A 150 -20.27 -10.77 10.88
C LYS A 150 -18.79 -11.13 10.71
N PHE A 151 -17.87 -10.30 11.21
CA PHE A 151 -16.45 -10.40 10.84
C PHE A 151 -15.48 -10.14 12.01
N PRO A 152 -15.68 -10.75 13.21
CA PRO A 152 -14.84 -10.46 14.38
C PRO A 152 -13.35 -10.79 14.15
N ASN A 153 -13.05 -11.78 13.31
CA ASN A 153 -11.69 -12.27 13.06
C ASN A 153 -11.15 -11.89 11.66
N LEU A 154 -11.81 -10.96 10.99
CA LEU A 154 -11.41 -10.53 9.65
C LEU A 154 -10.10 -9.75 9.71
N LYS A 155 -9.06 -10.32 9.11
CA LYS A 155 -7.70 -9.80 9.08
C LYS A 155 -7.35 -9.13 7.75
N TYR A 156 -8.01 -9.50 6.66
CA TYR A 156 -7.71 -9.03 5.31
C TYR A 156 -8.95 -8.55 4.56
N ILE A 157 -8.92 -7.34 3.99
CA ILE A 157 -9.96 -6.85 3.09
C ILE A 157 -9.35 -6.49 1.74
N ILE A 158 -9.92 -7.01 0.66
CA ILE A 158 -9.60 -6.64 -0.72
C ILE A 158 -10.86 -6.06 -1.35
N ALA A 159 -10.89 -4.75 -1.56
CA ALA A 159 -12.05 -4.05 -2.10
C ALA A 159 -11.62 -3.12 -3.26
N PRO A 160 -11.31 -3.68 -4.45
CA PRO A 160 -10.70 -2.97 -5.57
C PRO A 160 -11.57 -1.85 -6.14
N ASN A 161 -12.88 -1.98 -5.99
CA ASN A 161 -13.86 -1.04 -6.53
C ASN A 161 -14.53 -0.16 -5.47
N LEU A 162 -14.17 -0.32 -4.19
CA LEU A 162 -14.73 0.48 -3.12
C LEU A 162 -14.17 1.91 -3.19
N ILE A 163 -15.08 2.89 -3.18
CA ILE A 163 -14.73 4.31 -3.34
C ILE A 163 -14.68 5.07 -2.00
N ARG A 164 -15.25 4.50 -0.93
CA ARG A 164 -15.30 5.14 0.40
C ARG A 164 -15.34 4.08 1.50
N ILE A 165 -14.76 4.40 2.65
CA ILE A 165 -14.79 3.56 3.84
C ILE A 165 -15.52 4.30 4.96
N ASP A 166 -16.75 3.87 5.25
CA ASP A 166 -17.59 4.55 6.22
C ASP A 166 -17.50 4.01 7.62
N ASN A 167 -17.13 2.74 7.81
CA ASN A 167 -17.01 2.15 9.13
C ASN A 167 -16.24 0.84 9.06
N VAL A 168 -15.19 0.71 9.88
CA VAL A 168 -14.42 -0.53 10.03
C VAL A 168 -14.35 -0.96 11.50
N ASN A 169 -15.14 -0.36 12.39
CA ASN A 169 -15.10 -0.64 13.83
C ASN A 169 -15.48 -2.08 14.17
N SER A 170 -16.20 -2.78 13.30
CA SER A 170 -16.51 -4.20 13.43
C SER A 170 -15.32 -5.11 13.08
N CYS A 171 -14.35 -4.61 12.32
CA CYS A 171 -13.18 -5.36 11.85
C CYS A 171 -12.00 -5.13 12.81
N LYS A 172 -12.17 -5.50 14.08
CA LYS A 172 -11.17 -5.24 15.14
C LYS A 172 -9.83 -5.94 14.91
N GLU A 173 -9.87 -7.08 14.20
CA GLU A 173 -8.68 -7.86 13.84
C GLU A 173 -8.10 -7.49 12.47
N LEU A 174 -8.60 -6.44 11.82
CA LEU A 174 -8.12 -6.03 10.50
C LEU A 174 -6.66 -5.63 10.58
N LYS A 175 -5.83 -6.37 9.83
CA LYS A 175 -4.38 -6.13 9.71
C LYS A 175 -4.00 -5.61 8.33
N TYR A 176 -4.79 -5.89 7.29
CA TYR A 176 -4.43 -5.57 5.91
C TYR A 176 -5.65 -5.10 5.11
N GLY A 177 -5.46 -4.06 4.29
CA GLY A 177 -6.50 -3.53 3.42
C GLY A 177 -5.99 -3.14 2.03
N TYR A 178 -6.73 -3.52 0.99
CA TYR A 178 -6.51 -3.06 -0.39
C TYR A 178 -7.73 -2.28 -0.89
N PHE A 179 -7.58 -0.95 -1.00
CA PHE A 179 -8.67 -0.01 -1.28
C PHE A 179 -8.23 1.04 -2.33
N PRO A 180 -7.85 0.62 -3.54
CA PRO A 180 -7.15 1.47 -4.49
C PRO A 180 -7.96 2.68 -4.96
N LYS A 181 -9.30 2.60 -4.97
CA LYS A 181 -10.19 3.69 -5.44
C LYS A 181 -10.69 4.62 -4.34
N VAL A 182 -10.32 4.40 -3.08
CA VAL A 182 -10.71 5.29 -1.98
C VAL A 182 -9.88 6.57 -2.06
N THR A 183 -10.57 7.71 -2.15
CA THR A 183 -9.94 9.04 -2.31
C THR A 183 -9.84 9.83 -1.02
N TYR A 184 -10.62 9.47 0.01
CA TYR A 184 -10.71 10.21 1.27
C TYR A 184 -10.90 9.25 2.46
N LEU A 185 -10.15 9.48 3.52
CA LEU A 185 -10.36 8.86 4.83
C LEU A 185 -10.88 9.88 5.82
N ARG A 186 -12.01 9.56 6.45
CA ARG A 186 -12.59 10.37 7.52
C ARG A 186 -11.83 10.23 8.83
N ASP A 187 -12.13 11.14 9.74
CA ASP A 187 -11.57 11.15 11.08
C ASP A 187 -11.84 9.83 11.81
N ASN A 188 -10.84 9.42 12.58
CA ASN A 188 -10.82 8.26 13.46
C ASN A 188 -11.10 6.89 12.81
N ILE A 189 -11.00 6.76 11.48
CA ILE A 189 -11.47 5.55 10.78
C ILE A 189 -10.73 4.27 11.19
N PHE A 190 -9.41 4.30 11.38
CA PHE A 190 -8.56 3.16 11.78
C PHE A 190 -7.84 3.39 13.12
N THR A 191 -8.28 4.36 13.94
CA THR A 191 -7.64 4.66 15.23
C THR A 191 -7.65 3.45 16.16
N ASN A 192 -6.52 3.16 16.82
CA ASN A 192 -6.34 1.99 17.70
C ASN A 192 -6.64 0.64 17.02
N SER A 193 -6.65 0.58 15.68
CA SER A 193 -6.81 -0.69 14.96
C SER A 193 -5.53 -1.51 14.98
N LYS A 194 -5.66 -2.79 14.60
CA LYS A 194 -4.52 -3.71 14.42
C LYS A 194 -3.91 -3.63 13.02
N LEU A 195 -4.21 -2.57 12.26
CA LEU A 195 -3.79 -2.41 10.87
C LEU A 195 -2.27 -2.33 10.78
N VAL A 196 -1.68 -3.19 9.95
CA VAL A 196 -0.24 -3.33 9.70
C VAL A 196 0.10 -2.73 8.34
N ASN A 197 -0.61 -3.11 7.27
CA ASN A 197 -0.38 -2.55 5.92
C ASN A 197 -1.68 -2.13 5.25
N ILE A 198 -1.64 -1.07 4.45
CA ILE A 198 -2.82 -0.63 3.69
C ILE A 198 -2.49 0.07 2.38
N ASP A 199 -3.29 -0.20 1.34
CA ASP A 199 -3.09 0.33 -0.01
C ASP A 199 -4.22 1.23 -0.48
N PHE A 200 -3.83 2.40 -0.96
CA PHE A 200 -4.70 3.53 -1.24
C PHE A 200 -4.16 4.32 -2.45
N VAL A 201 -4.21 3.71 -3.64
CA VAL A 201 -3.62 4.26 -4.87
C VAL A 201 -4.16 5.66 -5.20
N GLU A 202 -5.47 5.88 -5.04
CA GLU A 202 -6.16 7.13 -5.36
C GLU A 202 -6.39 8.06 -4.16
N LEU A 203 -5.85 7.74 -2.98
CA LEU A 203 -6.11 8.53 -1.77
C LEU A 203 -5.46 9.90 -1.84
N GLU A 204 -6.26 10.93 -1.60
CA GLU A 204 -5.84 12.33 -1.62
C GLU A 204 -5.83 12.96 -0.21
N HIS A 205 -6.62 12.45 0.73
CA HIS A 205 -6.77 13.05 2.06
C HIS A 205 -6.93 12.01 3.18
N ILE A 206 -6.15 12.21 4.25
CA ILE A 206 -6.27 11.47 5.50
C ILE A 206 -6.79 12.40 6.58
N GLY A 207 -7.96 12.09 7.14
CA GLY A 207 -8.58 12.85 8.23
C GLY A 207 -7.88 12.68 9.58
N ASN A 208 -8.42 13.37 10.58
CA ASN A 208 -7.80 13.48 11.91
C ASN A 208 -7.78 12.12 12.63
N ASN A 209 -6.67 11.83 13.31
CA ASN A 209 -6.44 10.59 14.06
C ASN A 209 -6.61 9.29 13.26
N ALA A 210 -6.73 9.35 11.93
CA ALA A 210 -7.20 8.23 11.11
C ALA A 210 -6.43 6.92 11.35
N PHE A 211 -5.12 6.99 11.58
CA PHE A 211 -4.23 5.86 11.88
C PHE A 211 -3.53 6.00 13.24
N ALA A 212 -4.00 6.88 14.13
CA ALA A 212 -3.35 7.09 15.41
C ALA A 212 -3.36 5.79 16.24
N ARG A 213 -2.23 5.50 16.89
CA ARG A 213 -2.02 4.34 17.77
C ARG A 213 -2.22 3.00 17.06
N THR A 214 -1.82 2.90 15.79
CA THR A 214 -1.83 1.65 15.02
C THR A 214 -0.42 1.05 14.94
N PRO A 215 -0.29 -0.28 14.79
CA PRO A 215 0.98 -0.94 14.47
C PRO A 215 1.32 -0.85 12.98
N LEU A 216 0.83 0.19 12.28
CA LEU A 216 1.01 0.35 10.84
C LEU A 216 2.49 0.37 10.50
N GLU A 217 2.93 -0.54 9.63
CA GLU A 217 4.29 -0.67 9.12
C GLU A 217 4.43 0.03 7.77
N SER A 218 3.39 0.00 6.94
CA SER A 218 3.41 0.61 5.61
C SER A 218 2.05 1.09 5.12
N ILE A 219 2.07 2.12 4.29
CA ILE A 219 0.91 2.66 3.59
C ILE A 219 1.31 3.10 2.18
N THR A 220 0.53 2.69 1.19
CA THR A 220 0.71 3.11 -0.21
C THR A 220 -0.30 4.21 -0.54
N ALA A 221 0.14 5.46 -0.69
CA ALA A 221 -0.73 6.58 -1.05
C ALA A 221 -0.03 7.63 -1.95
N PRO A 222 0.28 7.29 -3.22
CA PRO A 222 1.12 8.13 -4.09
C PRO A 222 0.45 9.45 -4.50
N LYS A 223 -0.89 9.55 -4.40
CA LYS A 223 -1.67 10.74 -4.72
C LYS A 223 -2.04 11.59 -3.50
N LEU A 224 -1.57 11.20 -2.31
CA LEU A 224 -1.90 11.87 -1.06
C LEU A 224 -1.46 13.34 -1.10
N LYS A 225 -2.39 14.25 -0.82
CA LYS A 225 -2.18 15.71 -0.79
C LYS A 225 -2.19 16.26 0.63
N LYS A 226 -2.96 15.67 1.54
CA LYS A 226 -3.14 16.21 2.90
C LYS A 226 -3.21 15.13 3.97
N ILE A 227 -2.51 15.37 5.08
CA ILE A 227 -2.55 14.57 6.30
C ILE A 227 -3.09 15.42 7.45
N GLY A 228 -4.18 14.98 8.07
CA GLY A 228 -4.87 15.68 9.15
C GLY A 228 -4.19 15.57 10.51
N LEU A 229 -4.74 16.32 11.46
CA LEU A 229 -4.32 16.41 12.85
C LEU A 229 -4.17 15.03 13.49
N PHE A 230 -3.02 14.77 14.12
CA PHE A 230 -2.71 13.49 14.79
C PHE A 230 -2.85 12.22 13.92
N ALA A 231 -2.94 12.31 12.59
CA ALA A 231 -3.32 11.19 11.73
C ALA A 231 -2.49 9.92 11.93
N PHE A 232 -1.19 10.03 12.21
CA PHE A 232 -0.24 8.97 12.50
C PHE A 232 0.41 9.13 13.90
N LEU A 233 -0.28 9.78 14.85
CA LEU A 233 0.20 9.89 16.23
C LEU A 233 0.45 8.50 16.81
N TRP A 234 1.63 8.27 17.39
CA TRP A 234 2.01 7.00 18.04
C TRP A 234 2.04 5.78 17.09
N THR A 235 2.23 5.97 15.78
CA THR A 235 2.49 4.85 14.85
C THR A 235 3.97 4.43 14.95
N LYS A 236 4.28 3.58 15.93
CA LYS A 236 5.66 3.19 16.27
C LYS A 236 6.30 2.20 15.30
N HIS A 237 5.57 1.65 14.34
CA HIS A 237 6.09 0.70 13.36
C HIS A 237 6.26 1.30 11.96
N LEU A 238 5.66 2.47 11.71
CA LEU A 238 5.77 3.19 10.44
C LEU A 238 7.12 3.90 10.40
N SER A 239 8.02 3.40 9.56
CA SER A 239 9.41 3.89 9.47
C SER A 239 9.65 4.75 8.24
N ASN A 240 9.09 4.38 7.09
CA ASN A 240 9.36 5.05 5.82
C ASN A 240 8.05 5.31 5.08
N VAL A 241 7.90 6.50 4.50
CA VAL A 241 6.76 6.84 3.64
C VAL A 241 7.19 7.61 2.38
N ASN A 242 6.48 7.37 1.29
CA ASN A 242 6.70 8.07 0.02
C ASN A 242 5.39 8.67 -0.49
N PHE A 243 5.23 9.98 -0.30
CA PHE A 243 4.04 10.75 -0.64
C PHE A 243 4.44 11.95 -1.54
N PRO A 244 4.81 11.72 -2.81
CA PRO A 244 5.43 12.73 -3.67
C PRO A 244 4.51 13.94 -3.96
N LYS A 245 3.20 13.77 -3.84
CA LYS A 245 2.17 14.80 -4.02
C LYS A 245 1.68 15.44 -2.72
N LEU A 246 2.25 15.07 -1.57
CA LEU A 246 1.82 15.62 -0.28
C LEU A 246 2.13 17.11 -0.22
N GLU A 247 1.13 17.92 0.10
CA GLU A 247 1.19 19.39 0.14
C GLU A 247 1.11 19.91 1.57
N GLU A 248 0.33 19.25 2.45
CA GLU A 248 0.08 19.70 3.82
C GLU A 248 0.15 18.55 4.84
N ILE A 249 0.88 18.79 5.92
CA ILE A 249 0.88 17.96 7.13
C ILE A 249 0.39 18.82 8.28
N GLU A 250 -0.73 18.45 8.90
CA GLU A 250 -1.28 19.17 10.04
C GLU A 250 -0.58 18.84 11.37
N SER A 251 -0.99 19.54 12.43
CA SER A 251 -0.31 19.49 13.72
C SER A 251 -0.26 18.07 14.31
N ALA A 252 0.89 17.73 14.87
CA ALA A 252 1.19 16.45 15.51
C ALA A 252 0.88 15.20 14.67
N ALA A 253 0.74 15.34 13.34
CA ALA A 253 0.36 14.26 12.44
C ALA A 253 1.24 13.02 12.59
N PHE A 254 2.56 13.16 12.74
CA PHE A 254 3.52 12.08 12.96
C PHE A 254 4.18 12.17 14.34
N SER A 255 3.62 12.91 15.30
CA SER A 255 4.21 13.06 16.64
C SER A 255 4.39 11.68 17.28
N ASP A 256 5.54 11.48 17.91
CA ASP A 256 5.89 10.24 18.59
C ASP A 256 5.74 9.00 17.68
N SER A 257 5.92 9.14 16.36
CA SER A 257 6.07 8.00 15.44
C SER A 257 7.55 7.61 15.30
N ASN A 258 7.83 6.45 14.70
CA ASN A 258 9.21 6.03 14.42
C ASN A 258 9.65 6.35 12.98
N ILE A 259 8.96 7.28 12.32
CA ILE A 259 9.30 7.68 10.96
C ILE A 259 10.75 8.20 10.90
N CYS A 260 11.56 7.61 10.03
CA CYS A 260 12.96 7.95 9.82
C CYS A 260 13.25 8.40 8.38
N GLU A 261 12.36 8.11 7.43
CA GLU A 261 12.39 8.64 6.06
C GLU A 261 11.01 9.10 5.58
N ILE A 262 10.99 10.25 4.90
CA ILE A 262 9.81 10.76 4.20
C ILE A 262 10.21 11.40 2.87
N SER A 263 9.59 10.96 1.79
CA SER A 263 9.65 11.61 0.47
C SER A 263 8.36 12.39 0.24
N ALA A 264 8.44 13.73 0.25
CA ALA A 264 7.29 14.62 0.06
C ALA A 264 7.70 15.88 -0.73
N LEU A 265 8.04 15.70 -2.01
CA LEU A 265 8.62 16.77 -2.84
C LEU A 265 7.67 17.96 -3.10
N SER A 266 6.36 17.75 -2.94
CA SER A 266 5.35 18.80 -3.11
C SER A 266 4.98 19.53 -1.81
N LEU A 267 5.61 19.17 -0.68
CA LEU A 267 5.21 19.64 0.64
C LEU A 267 5.39 21.14 0.77
N VAL A 268 4.33 21.85 1.15
CA VAL A 268 4.28 23.31 1.29
C VAL A 268 4.22 23.73 2.76
N LYS A 269 3.52 22.95 3.61
CA LYS A 269 3.28 23.30 5.01
C LYS A 269 3.42 22.10 5.95
N ILE A 270 4.10 22.34 7.07
CA ILE A 270 4.22 21.43 8.21
C ILE A 270 3.63 22.12 9.45
N GLY A 271 2.65 21.49 10.10
CA GLY A 271 1.99 22.01 11.29
C GLY A 271 2.80 21.89 12.59
N ASP A 272 2.22 22.40 13.66
CA ASP A 272 2.84 22.40 14.99
C ASP A 272 3.07 20.96 15.48
N PHE A 273 4.21 20.69 16.08
CA PHE A 273 4.56 19.35 16.61
C PHE A 273 4.51 18.20 15.59
N ALA A 274 4.36 18.47 14.28
CA ALA A 274 4.05 17.46 13.26
C ALA A 274 4.99 16.25 13.26
N PHE A 275 6.28 16.46 13.52
CA PHE A 275 7.33 15.44 13.60
C PHE A 275 8.04 15.44 14.97
N GLN A 276 7.36 15.88 16.03
CA GLN A 276 7.91 15.82 17.38
C GLN A 276 8.27 14.37 17.74
N ASN A 277 9.41 14.15 18.41
CA ASN A 277 9.85 12.83 18.89
C ASN A 277 9.92 11.77 17.77
N THR A 278 10.35 12.15 16.56
CA THR A 278 10.53 11.23 15.42
C THR A 278 12.00 10.87 15.19
N LYS A 279 12.25 9.90 14.31
CA LYS A 279 13.60 9.43 13.95
C LYS A 279 14.09 10.01 12.62
N LEU A 280 13.43 11.02 12.07
CA LEU A 280 13.83 11.70 10.83
C LEU A 280 15.22 12.27 11.00
N THR A 281 16.11 12.00 10.03
CA THR A 281 17.51 12.45 10.07
C THR A 281 17.81 13.50 9.02
N ASN A 282 17.35 13.29 7.79
CA ASN A 282 17.59 14.20 6.67
C ASN A 282 16.32 14.32 5.86
N VAL A 283 15.96 15.55 5.50
CA VAL A 283 14.77 15.81 4.69
C VAL A 283 15.06 16.76 3.54
N SER A 284 14.37 16.58 2.42
CA SER A 284 14.42 17.46 1.26
C SER A 284 12.99 17.81 0.84
N PHE A 285 12.61 19.06 1.09
CA PHE A 285 11.28 19.59 0.83
C PHE A 285 11.40 20.87 -0.02
N PRO A 286 11.62 20.74 -1.34
CA PRO A 286 11.98 21.87 -2.20
C PRO A 286 10.89 22.95 -2.30
N LYS A 287 9.63 22.61 -2.00
CA LYS A 287 8.49 23.53 -2.04
C LYS A 287 8.04 24.04 -0.67
N LEU A 288 8.70 23.63 0.41
CA LEU A 288 8.26 23.94 1.78
C LEU A 288 8.38 25.44 2.04
N LYS A 289 7.31 26.04 2.56
CA LYS A 289 7.23 27.47 2.88
C LYS A 289 7.06 27.74 4.37
N GLU A 290 6.40 26.85 5.10
CA GLU A 290 6.02 27.05 6.50
C GLU A 290 6.27 25.80 7.35
N ILE A 291 6.92 26.00 8.49
CA ILE A 291 7.10 25.02 9.57
C ILE A 291 6.47 25.59 10.84
N GLY A 292 5.60 24.83 11.49
CA GLY A 292 4.93 25.20 12.73
C GLY A 292 5.81 25.13 13.98
N ASN A 293 5.22 25.53 15.11
CA ASN A 293 5.86 25.54 16.42
C ASN A 293 6.25 24.12 16.83
N MET A 294 7.49 23.97 17.33
CA MET A 294 8.01 22.69 17.81
C MET A 294 7.87 21.52 16.82
N ALA A 295 7.73 21.79 15.51
CA ALA A 295 7.42 20.78 14.50
C ALA A 295 8.39 19.59 14.48
N PHE A 296 9.69 19.82 14.71
CA PHE A 296 10.75 18.80 14.73
C PHE A 296 11.36 18.65 16.13
N LYS A 297 10.68 19.11 17.19
CA LYS A 297 11.16 19.05 18.57
C LYS A 297 11.54 17.62 18.95
N TYR A 298 12.74 17.44 19.50
CA TYR A 298 13.29 16.12 19.87
C TYR A 298 13.35 15.10 18.72
N SER A 299 13.30 15.54 17.46
CA SER A 299 13.60 14.66 16.33
C SER A 299 15.12 14.46 16.17
N LEU A 300 15.52 13.47 15.37
CA LEU A 300 16.92 13.26 15.02
C LEU A 300 17.40 14.10 13.82
N LEU A 301 16.65 15.17 13.47
CA LEU A 301 16.86 15.92 12.25
C LEU A 301 18.22 16.63 12.27
N SER A 302 19.04 16.29 11.30
CA SER A 302 20.42 16.75 11.16
C SER A 302 20.60 17.68 9.97
N THR A 303 19.83 17.48 8.90
CA THR A 303 19.84 18.35 7.72
C THR A 303 18.43 18.54 7.13
N ILE A 304 18.18 19.73 6.57
CA ILE A 304 16.94 20.06 5.86
C ILE A 304 17.26 20.88 4.62
N ASN A 305 16.83 20.40 3.45
CA ASN A 305 16.89 21.16 2.20
C ASN A 305 15.49 21.74 1.89
N ALA A 306 15.30 23.04 2.13
CA ALA A 306 14.03 23.74 1.93
C ALA A 306 14.28 25.19 1.46
N PRO A 307 14.65 25.41 0.18
CA PRO A 307 15.09 26.71 -0.33
C PRO A 307 14.00 27.79 -0.38
N LEU A 308 12.72 27.41 -0.28
CA LEU A 308 11.58 28.33 -0.27
C LEU A 308 11.01 28.59 1.14
N LEU A 309 11.66 28.07 2.19
CA LEU A 309 11.21 28.19 3.56
C LEU A 309 11.30 29.65 4.01
N SER A 310 10.19 30.20 4.49
CA SER A 310 10.09 31.62 4.88
C SER A 310 9.43 31.85 6.23
N LYS A 311 8.71 30.85 6.76
CA LYS A 311 8.07 30.92 8.08
C LYS A 311 8.49 29.72 8.92
N ILE A 312 9.02 29.98 10.10
CA ILE A 312 9.48 28.96 11.03
C ILE A 312 8.94 29.31 12.41
N GLY A 313 8.18 28.38 12.98
CA GLY A 313 7.57 28.53 14.29
C GLY A 313 8.57 28.40 15.43
N ASP A 314 8.13 28.83 16.61
CA ASP A 314 8.92 28.84 17.83
C ASP A 314 9.43 27.44 18.15
N LYS A 315 10.72 27.35 18.46
CA LYS A 315 11.37 26.11 18.88
C LYS A 315 11.18 24.95 17.89
N ALA A 316 10.96 25.24 16.60
CA ALA A 316 10.71 24.22 15.56
C ALA A 316 11.74 23.09 15.57
N PHE A 317 13.03 23.41 15.77
CA PHE A 317 14.14 22.45 15.79
C PHE A 317 14.71 22.18 17.19
N PHE A 318 13.98 22.53 18.25
CA PHE A 318 14.48 22.40 19.62
C PHE A 318 14.94 20.97 19.92
N LYS A 319 16.18 20.83 20.39
CA LYS A 319 16.81 19.55 20.75
C LYS A 319 17.01 18.59 19.56
N CYS A 320 17.12 19.13 18.34
CA CYS A 320 17.68 18.39 17.20
C CYS A 320 19.22 18.31 17.32
N PRO A 321 19.88 17.23 16.83
CA PRO A 321 21.33 17.08 16.92
C PRO A 321 22.15 18.25 16.35
N ASN A 322 21.67 18.85 15.26
CA ASN A 322 22.32 19.95 14.54
C ASN A 322 21.50 21.25 14.58
N GLU A 323 20.78 21.51 15.69
CA GLU A 323 19.90 22.67 15.83
C GLU A 323 20.58 23.99 15.41
N ALA A 324 21.82 24.23 15.86
CA ALA A 324 22.56 25.45 15.57
C ALA A 324 22.86 25.64 14.06
N GLN A 325 23.26 24.58 13.35
CA GLN A 325 23.54 24.68 11.91
C GLN A 325 22.26 24.88 11.10
N ILE A 326 21.16 24.22 11.49
CA ILE A 326 19.86 24.41 10.84
C ILE A 326 19.38 25.85 11.03
N LYS A 327 19.53 26.42 12.24
CA LYS A 327 19.19 27.82 12.49
C LYS A 327 20.02 28.79 11.67
N GLN A 328 21.33 28.57 11.59
CA GLN A 328 22.23 29.39 10.78
C GLN A 328 21.86 29.36 9.28
N GLN A 329 21.43 28.21 8.76
CA GLN A 329 21.02 28.07 7.36
C GLN A 329 19.83 28.98 6.97
N PHE A 330 18.96 29.31 7.92
CA PHE A 330 17.75 30.10 7.68
C PHE A 330 17.73 31.42 8.47
N ASP A 331 18.89 31.88 8.95
CA ASP A 331 19.04 33.11 9.74
C ASP A 331 18.07 33.20 10.94
N ILE A 332 17.84 32.07 11.62
CA ILE A 332 16.95 31.96 12.79
C ILE A 332 17.76 32.27 14.07
N ALA A 333 17.19 33.10 14.96
CA ALA A 333 17.78 33.46 16.25
C ALA A 333 17.85 32.30 17.28
#